data_AF-A0A8H4XTU5-F1
#
_entry.id   AF-A0A8H4XTU5-F1
#
_cell.length_a   1.000
_cell.length_b   1.000
_cell.length_c   1.000
_cell.angle_alpha   90.00
_cell.angle_beta   90.00
_cell.angle_gamma   90.00
#
_symmetry.space_group_name_H-M   'P 1'
#
loop_
_entity.id
_entity.type
_entity.pdbx_description
1 polymer ?
#
loop_
_entity_poly.entity_id
_entity_poly.type
_entity_poly.pdbx_seq_one_letter_code
_entity_poly.pdbx_strand_id
1 'polypeptide(L)'
;MDVDVNVNVPVEKTQNTNQSNGERVRWRVRADVERQSIRQMIQASLYLPFYLLFTEPVVFFFSLWMAFAWAILWIMYGALPDMYQNVYGFNQQQQGATFASVIIGAILAAILSIADYIFRE
;
A
#
# COMPACT_ATOMS: atom_id res chain seq x y z
N MET A 1 24.21 -2.63 -10.06
CA MET A 1 25.20 -2.20 -9.06
C MET A 1 24.90 -3.04 -7.83
N ASP A 2 25.50 -4.22 -7.80
CA ASP A 2 25.28 -5.21 -6.75
C ASP A 2 25.95 -4.71 -5.48
N VAL A 3 25.15 -4.40 -4.47
CA VAL A 3 25.67 -4.08 -3.14
C VAL A 3 25.99 -5.42 -2.48
N ASP A 4 27.23 -5.89 -2.66
CA ASP A 4 27.77 -7.01 -1.92
C ASP A 4 27.82 -6.65 -0.44
N VAL A 5 26.74 -6.92 0.27
CA VAL A 5 26.72 -6.88 1.73
C VAL A 5 27.64 -8.01 2.19
N ASN A 6 28.89 -7.68 2.47
CA ASN A 6 29.85 -8.58 3.10
C ASN A 6 29.41 -8.84 4.53
N VAL A 7 28.45 -9.75 4.69
CA VAL A 7 28.03 -10.26 5.98
C VAL A 7 29.07 -11.31 6.39
N ASN A 8 30.07 -10.88 7.15
CA ASN A 8 30.87 -11.81 7.94
C ASN A 8 29.99 -12.33 9.08
N VAL A 9 29.10 -13.28 8.75
CA VAL A 9 28.32 -14.01 9.74
C VAL A 9 29.31 -14.94 10.44
N PRO A 10 29.60 -14.79 11.75
CA PRO A 10 30.18 -15.89 12.48
C PRO A 10 29.14 -17.01 12.41
N VAL A 11 29.42 -18.03 11.60
CA VAL A 11 28.66 -19.27 11.61
C VAL A 11 28.89 -19.83 13.00
N GLU A 12 27.97 -19.52 13.91
CA GLU A 12 27.93 -20.10 15.24
C GLU A 12 27.71 -21.59 15.02
N LYS A 13 28.83 -22.31 14.92
CA LYS A 13 28.86 -23.76 14.95
C LYS A 13 28.34 -24.10 16.33
N THR A 14 27.05 -24.38 16.44
CA THR A 14 26.46 -25.01 17.61
C THR A 14 27.03 -26.42 17.71
N GLN A 15 28.31 -26.52 18.09
CA GLN A 15 28.95 -27.75 18.53
C GLN A 15 28.50 -27.98 19.98
N ASN A 16 27.33 -28.58 20.14
CA ASN A 16 26.97 -29.25 21.39
C ASN A 16 26.63 -30.70 21.06
N THR A 17 27.69 -31.49 21.09
CA THR A 17 27.84 -32.87 21.55
C THR A 17 26.55 -33.62 21.94
N ASN A 18 26.44 -34.84 21.38
CA ASN A 18 25.59 -35.98 21.75
C ASN A 18 24.16 -36.00 21.19
N GLN A 19 23.92 -36.79 20.13
CA GLN A 19 23.22 -38.08 20.25
C GLN A 19 22.80 -38.66 18.89
N SER A 20 22.99 -39.96 18.79
CA SER A 20 22.40 -40.89 17.85
C SER A 20 20.87 -40.80 17.76
N ASN A 21 20.31 -40.23 16.69
CA ASN A 21 19.10 -40.73 16.01
C ASN A 21 18.86 -39.94 14.71
N GLY A 22 18.14 -40.52 13.75
CA GLY A 22 17.89 -39.94 12.42
C GLY A 22 17.10 -38.62 12.44
N GLU A 23 17.76 -37.51 12.70
CA GLU A 23 17.14 -36.18 12.63
C GLU A 23 17.26 -35.58 11.23
N ARG A 24 16.09 -35.32 10.64
CA ARG A 24 15.94 -34.65 9.36
C ARG A 24 16.54 -33.24 9.47
N VAL A 25 17.60 -33.00 8.69
CA VAL A 25 18.17 -31.67 8.48
C VAL A 25 17.08 -30.75 7.93
N ARG A 26 16.48 -29.94 8.80
CA ARG A 26 15.47 -28.96 8.41
C ARG A 26 16.22 -27.71 7.93
N TRP A 27 16.28 -27.54 6.61
CA TRP A 27 16.75 -26.30 6.00
C TRP A 27 15.88 -25.13 6.50
N ARG A 28 16.41 -24.36 7.45
CA ARG A 28 15.84 -23.07 7.80
C ARG A 28 16.40 -22.05 6.82
N VAL A 29 15.54 -21.49 5.97
CA VAL A 29 15.89 -20.41 5.05
C VAL A 29 16.33 -19.20 5.90
N ARG A 30 17.33 -18.45 5.46
CA ARG A 30 17.90 -17.30 6.22
C ARG A 30 16.82 -16.32 6.71
N ALA A 31 15.75 -16.16 5.94
CA ALA A 31 14.57 -15.35 6.29
C ALA A 31 13.80 -15.81 7.56
N ASP A 32 14.01 -17.05 8.02
CA ASP A 32 13.31 -17.65 9.16
C ASP A 32 14.18 -17.67 10.44
N VAL A 33 15.50 -17.46 10.31
CA VAL A 33 16.46 -17.36 11.43
C VAL A 33 16.56 -15.92 11.93
N GLU A 34 16.44 -14.96 11.02
CA GLU A 34 16.14 -13.58 11.34
C GLU A 34 14.64 -13.45 11.60
N ARG A 35 14.21 -13.71 12.84
CA ARG A 35 13.19 -12.82 13.41
C ARG A 35 13.83 -11.44 13.52
N GLN A 36 14.02 -10.77 12.38
CA GLN A 36 14.29 -9.35 12.35
C GLN A 36 13.22 -8.74 13.23
N SER A 37 13.67 -7.97 14.22
CA SER A 37 12.76 -7.35 15.18
C SER A 37 11.60 -6.73 14.40
N ILE A 38 10.36 -6.78 14.93
CA ILE A 38 9.19 -6.19 14.27
C ILE A 38 9.52 -4.75 13.79
N ARG A 39 10.36 -4.05 14.56
CA ARG A 39 10.91 -2.74 14.23
C ARG A 39 11.76 -2.71 12.95
N GLN A 40 12.67 -3.66 12.74
CA GLN A 40 13.48 -3.76 11.52
C GLN A 40 12.64 -4.16 10.30
N MET A 41 11.68 -5.08 10.45
CA MET A 41 10.76 -5.43 9.35
C MET A 41 9.89 -4.24 8.92
N ILE A 42 9.37 -3.48 9.88
CA ILE A 42 8.59 -2.26 9.62
C ILE A 42 9.48 -1.18 8.99
N GLN A 43 10.72 -1.01 9.46
CA GLN A 43 11.64 -0.06 8.85
C GLN A 43 11.95 -0.46 7.41
N ALA A 44 12.28 -1.72 7.14
CA ALA A 44 12.55 -2.21 5.80
C ALA A 44 11.35 -2.00 4.86
N SER A 45 10.12 -2.28 5.30
CA SER A 45 8.92 -2.10 4.47
C SER A 45 8.58 -0.62 4.19
N LEU A 46 8.98 0.31 5.06
CA LEU A 46 8.81 1.74 4.85
C LEU A 46 9.93 2.35 3.99
N TYR A 47 11.18 1.90 4.12
CA TYR A 47 12.31 2.46 3.37
C TYR A 47 12.44 1.91 1.95
N LEU A 48 12.07 0.65 1.72
CA LEU A 48 12.12 0.01 0.41
C LEU A 48 11.32 0.75 -0.69
N PRO A 49 10.07 1.20 -0.46
CA PRO A 49 9.32 1.93 -1.49
C PRO A 49 9.94 3.28 -1.84
N PHE A 50 10.52 4.00 -0.88
CA PHE A 50 11.23 5.24 -1.17
C PHE A 50 12.54 4.99 -1.93
N TYR A 51 13.26 3.92 -1.59
CA TYR A 51 14.46 3.54 -2.34
C TYR A 51 14.15 3.18 -3.79
N LEU A 52 13.12 2.35 -4.03
CA LEU A 52 12.63 1.99 -5.36
C LEU A 52 12.19 3.20 -6.18
N LEU A 53 11.61 4.21 -5.52
CA LEU A 53 11.17 5.46 -6.16
C LEU A 53 12.33 6.26 -6.77
N PHE A 54 13.54 6.15 -6.22
CA PHE A 54 14.73 6.83 -6.75
C PHE A 54 15.59 5.94 -7.65
N THR A 55 15.57 4.62 -7.48
CA THR A 55 16.38 3.71 -8.30
C THR A 55 15.71 3.31 -9.61
N GLU A 56 14.38 3.28 -9.67
CA GLU A 56 13.64 2.92 -10.88
C GLU A 56 12.89 4.14 -11.46
N PRO A 57 13.33 4.69 -12.61
CA PRO A 57 12.77 5.95 -13.13
C PRO A 57 11.28 5.85 -13.50
N VAL A 58 10.78 4.66 -13.84
CA VAL A 58 9.36 4.46 -14.16
C VAL A 58 8.44 4.72 -12.96
N VAL A 59 8.87 4.30 -11.76
CA VAL A 59 8.11 4.48 -10.52
C VAL A 59 8.06 5.96 -10.14
N PHE A 60 9.16 6.69 -10.35
CA PHE A 60 9.21 8.14 -10.15
C PHE A 60 8.17 8.87 -11.01
N PHE A 61 8.16 8.65 -12.33
CA PHE A 61 7.19 9.31 -13.22
C PHE A 61 5.74 8.94 -12.90
N PHE A 62 5.48 7.68 -12.53
CA PHE A 62 4.14 7.24 -12.14
C PHE A 62 3.67 7.91 -10.85
N SER A 63 4.54 8.01 -9.84
CA SER A 63 4.24 8.71 -8.59
C SER A 63 3.99 10.21 -8.81
N LEU A 64 4.77 10.84 -9.69
CA LEU A 64 4.60 12.25 -10.08
C LEU A 64 3.27 12.46 -10.80
N TRP A 65 2.91 11.57 -11.72
CA TRP A 65 1.62 11.60 -12.41
C TRP A 65 0.45 11.47 -11.42
N MET A 66 0.53 10.52 -10.48
CA MET A 66 -0.49 10.35 -9.46
C MET A 66 -0.62 11.58 -8.57
N ALA A 67 0.50 12.18 -8.13
CA ALA A 67 0.49 13.42 -7.35
C ALA A 67 -0.16 14.57 -8.14
N PHE A 68 0.15 14.70 -9.42
CA PHE A 68 -0.44 15.71 -10.30
C PHE A 68 -1.95 15.52 -10.50
N ALA A 69 -2.40 14.28 -10.75
CA ALA A 69 -3.82 13.96 -10.88
C ALA A 69 -4.59 14.28 -9.58
N TRP A 70 -4.01 13.95 -8.43
CA TRP A 70 -4.57 14.31 -7.13
C TRP A 70 -4.62 15.81 -6.91
N ALA A 71 -3.58 16.56 -7.27
CA ALA A 71 -3.58 18.02 -7.15
C ALA A 71 -4.72 18.66 -7.95
N ILE A 72 -4.91 18.24 -9.21
CA ILE A 72 -6.01 18.74 -10.05
C ILE A 72 -7.38 18.38 -9.44
N LEU A 73 -7.54 17.14 -8.98
CA LEU A 73 -8.77 16.69 -8.35
C LEU A 73 -9.13 17.57 -7.14
N TRP A 74 -8.15 17.87 -6.29
CA TRP A 74 -8.35 18.71 -5.11
C TRP A 74 -8.65 20.17 -5.44
N ILE A 75 -7.98 20.74 -6.44
CA ILE A 75 -8.28 22.09 -6.93
C ILE A 75 -9.73 22.16 -7.42
N MET A 76 -10.17 21.16 -8.20
CA MET A 76 -11.55 21.08 -8.67
C MET A 76 -12.52 20.92 -7.50
N TYR A 77 -12.20 20.08 -6.51
CA TYR A 77 -13.04 19.89 -5.33
C TYR A 77 -13.23 21.18 -4.52
N GLY A 78 -12.18 22.01 -4.43
CA GLY A 78 -12.27 23.32 -3.79
C GLY A 78 -13.15 24.32 -4.55
N ALA A 79 -13.21 24.23 -5.88
CA ALA A 79 -14.05 25.09 -6.73
C ALA A 79 -15.53 24.67 -6.79
N LEU A 80 -15.86 23.42 -6.42
CA LEU A 80 -17.23 22.91 -6.48
C LEU A 80 -18.21 23.67 -5.56
N PRO A 81 -17.92 23.89 -4.25
CA PRO A 81 -18.79 24.67 -3.37
C PRO A 81 -19.02 26.11 -3.88
N ASP A 82 -17.96 26.75 -4.37
CA ASP A 82 -18.01 28.12 -4.89
C ASP A 82 -18.93 28.21 -6.12
N MET A 83 -18.84 27.25 -7.05
CA MET A 83 -19.75 27.14 -8.19
C MET A 83 -21.21 26.89 -7.77
N TYR A 84 -21.46 25.99 -6.81
CA TYR A 84 -22.82 25.72 -6.33
C TYR A 84 -23.45 26.93 -5.61
N GLN A 85 -22.64 27.76 -4.97
CA GLN A 85 -23.10 28.99 -4.34
C GLN A 85 -23.37 30.09 -5.37
N ASN A 86 -22.40 30.35 -6.26
CA ASN A 86 -22.47 31.49 -7.17
C ASN A 86 -23.47 31.30 -8.32
N VAL A 87 -23.63 30.07 -8.84
CA VAL A 87 -24.50 29.79 -9.99
C VAL A 87 -25.90 29.36 -9.54
N TYR A 88 -25.99 28.47 -8.54
CA TYR A 88 -27.25 27.87 -8.12
C TYR A 88 -27.86 28.50 -6.85
N GLY A 89 -27.11 29.36 -6.14
CA GLY A 89 -27.57 29.96 -4.88
C GLY A 89 -27.82 28.94 -3.77
N PHE A 90 -27.17 27.76 -3.83
CA PHE A 90 -27.45 26.68 -2.90
C PHE A 90 -26.94 26.98 -1.48
N ASN A 91 -27.80 26.72 -0.50
CA ASN A 91 -27.41 26.73 0.91
C ASN A 91 -26.39 25.61 1.21
N GLN A 92 -25.57 25.80 2.25
CA GLN A 92 -24.52 24.85 2.66
C GLN A 92 -25.04 23.40 2.81
N GLN A 93 -26.28 23.24 3.29
CA GLN A 93 -26.93 21.94 3.48
C GLN A 93 -27.23 21.23 2.16
N GLN A 94 -27.65 21.97 1.13
CA GLN A 94 -27.96 21.43 -0.20
C GLN A 94 -26.69 21.04 -0.97
N GLN A 95 -25.60 21.79 -0.78
CA GLN A 95 -24.28 21.41 -1.30
C GLN A 95 -23.83 20.08 -0.70
N GLY A 96 -23.94 19.93 0.63
CA GLY A 96 -23.65 18.66 1.32
C GLY A 96 -24.51 17.49 0.84
N ALA A 97 -25.80 17.73 0.57
CA ALA A 97 -26.69 16.71 0.01
C ALA A 97 -26.27 16.25 -1.40
N THR A 98 -25.76 17.16 -2.22
CA THR A 98 -25.26 16.85 -3.57
C THR A 98 -24.02 15.95 -3.49
N PHE A 99 -23.07 16.24 -2.60
CA PHE A 99 -21.92 15.35 -2.37
C PHE A 99 -22.33 13.99 -1.78
N ALA A 100 -23.30 13.96 -0.86
CA ALA A 100 -23.81 12.72 -0.29
C ALA A 100 -24.47 11.82 -1.36
N SER A 101 -25.14 12.40 -2.37
CA SER A 101 -25.75 11.63 -3.46
C SER A 101 -24.71 10.81 -4.25
N VAL A 102 -23.49 11.32 -4.42
CA VAL A 102 -22.41 10.60 -5.11
C VAL A 102 -21.98 9.36 -4.31
N ILE A 103 -21.91 9.48 -2.99
CA ILE A 103 -21.58 8.36 -2.08
C ILE A 103 -22.69 7.30 -2.14
N ILE A 104 -23.95 7.74 -2.09
CA ILE A 104 -25.11 6.84 -2.20
C ILE A 104 -25.09 6.11 -3.55
N GLY A 105 -24.79 6.81 -4.65
CA GLY A 105 -24.65 6.22 -5.97
C GLY A 105 -23.57 5.14 -6.03
N ALA A 106 -22.41 5.37 -5.40
CA ALA A 106 -21.33 4.39 -5.33
C ALA A 106 -21.72 3.14 -4.53
N ILE A 107 -22.43 3.31 -3.42
CA ILE A 107 -22.93 2.18 -2.59
C ILE A 107 -23.95 1.36 -3.39
N LEU A 108 -24.90 2.02 -4.05
CA LEU A 108 -25.89 1.34 -4.88
C LEU A 108 -25.23 0.57 -6.04
N ALA A 109 -24.25 1.18 -6.71
CA ALA A 109 -23.50 0.51 -7.77
C ALA A 109 -22.74 -0.73 -7.27
N ALA A 110 -22.13 -0.65 -6.08
CA ALA A 110 -21.44 -1.79 -5.46
C ALA A 110 -22.42 -2.94 -5.14
N ILE A 111 -23.59 -2.62 -4.57
CA ILE A 111 -24.62 -3.62 -4.25
C ILE A 111 -25.13 -4.29 -5.53
N LEU A 112 -25.41 -3.51 -6.58
CA LEU A 112 -25.86 -4.05 -7.86
C LEU A 112 -24.81 -4.95 -8.50
N SER A 113 -23.53 -4.57 -8.45
CA SER A 113 -22.43 -5.41 -8.95
C SER A 113 -22.33 -6.74 -8.21
N ILE A 114 -22.59 -6.77 -6.90
CA ILE A 114 -22.56 -7.99 -6.09
C ILE A 114 -23.79 -8.86 -6.38
N ALA A 115 -24.96 -8.24 -6.52
CA ALA A 115 -26.20 -8.95 -6.85
C ALA A 115 -26.12 -9.63 -8.23
N ASP A 116 -25.55 -8.94 -9.23
CA ASP A 116 -25.30 -9.50 -10.56
C ASP A 116 -24.30 -10.66 -10.52
N TYR A 117 -23.23 -10.54 -9.71
CA TYR A 117 -22.27 -11.62 -9.50
C TYR A 117 -22.93 -12.87 -8.90
N ILE A 118 -23.79 -12.71 -7.88
CA ILE A 118 -24.46 -13.83 -7.20
C ILE A 118 -25.49 -14.51 -8.10
N PHE A 119 -26.19 -13.78 -8.97
CA PHE A 119 -27.18 -14.35 -9.87
C PHE A 119 -26.57 -15.07 -11.08
N ARG A 120 -25.27 -14.84 -11.35
CA ARG A 120 -24.55 -15.41 -12.49
C ARG A 120 -23.92 -16.79 -12.20
N GLU A 121 -23.86 -17.21 -10.94
CA GLU A 121 -23.53 -18.58 -10.51
C GLU A 121 -24.78 -19.47 -10.42
#